data_AF-A0A060XK75-F1
#
_entry.id   AF-A0A060XK75-F1
#
_cell.length_a   1.000
_cell.length_b   1.000
_cell.length_c   1.000
_cell.angle_alpha   90.00
_cell.angle_beta   90.00
_cell.angle_gamma   90.00
#
_symmetry.space_group_name_H-M   'P 1'
#
loop_
_entity.id
_entity.type
_entity.pdbx_description
1 polymer ?
#
loop_
_entity_poly.entity_id
_entity_poly.type
_entity_poly.pdbx_seq_one_letter_code
_entity_poly.pdbx_strand_id
1 'polypeptide(L)'
;MSVSRCQSQAQTKRKSAPQELVGVVGLEIHAQIHSNTKLFSGSQVGFQAPPNSLVSFFDASLPGTLPVLNRRCVEAAVMTGLALNCTINRKSLFDRKHYFYADLPVSQPGPHLSFKSQAIVNHIYF
;
A
#
# COMPACT_ATOMS: atom_id res chain seq x y z
N MET A 1 -73.05 -36.90 -7.18
CA MET A 1 -71.57 -36.96 -7.28
C MET A 1 -71.04 -35.55 -7.05
N SER A 2 -70.48 -35.29 -5.87
CA SER A 2 -70.01 -33.95 -5.47
C SER A 2 -68.61 -33.70 -6.05
N VAL A 3 -68.46 -32.68 -6.90
CA VAL A 3 -67.15 -32.28 -7.42
C VAL A 3 -66.54 -31.26 -6.46
N SER A 4 -65.66 -31.73 -5.58
CA SER A 4 -64.91 -30.91 -4.63
C SER A 4 -63.84 -30.11 -5.39
N ARG A 5 -64.07 -28.81 -5.60
CA ARG A 5 -63.09 -27.92 -6.23
C ARG A 5 -62.00 -27.58 -5.22
N CYS A 6 -60.86 -28.26 -5.31
CA CYS A 6 -59.66 -27.95 -4.54
C CYS A 6 -59.11 -26.58 -5.00
N GLN A 7 -59.21 -25.55 -4.16
CA GLN A 7 -58.59 -24.26 -4.40
C GLN A 7 -57.16 -24.29 -3.84
N SER A 8 -56.18 -24.63 -4.68
CA SER A 8 -54.77 -24.40 -4.35
C SER A 8 -54.47 -22.91 -4.49
N GLN A 9 -54.43 -22.19 -3.36
CA GLN A 9 -53.93 -20.82 -3.34
C GLN A 9 -52.42 -20.86 -3.62
N ALA A 10 -52.03 -20.43 -4.82
CA ALA A 10 -50.63 -20.20 -5.15
C ALA A 10 -50.11 -19.04 -4.30
N GLN A 11 -49.32 -19.34 -3.27
CA GLN A 11 -48.57 -18.34 -2.51
C GLN A 11 -47.52 -17.72 -3.43
N THR A 12 -47.85 -16.58 -4.03
CA THR A 12 -46.89 -15.73 -4.72
C THR A 12 -45.86 -15.25 -3.70
N LYS A 13 -44.63 -15.79 -3.76
CA LYS A 13 -43.48 -15.28 -3.01
C LYS A 13 -43.37 -13.77 -3.26
N ARG A 14 -43.73 -12.96 -2.27
CA ARG A 14 -43.52 -11.51 -2.31
C ARG A 14 -42.02 -11.27 -2.45
N LYS A 15 -41.59 -10.64 -3.55
CA LYS A 15 -40.23 -10.11 -3.67
C LYS A 15 -40.01 -9.15 -2.51
N SER A 16 -38.99 -9.39 -1.69
CA SER A 16 -38.57 -8.49 -0.62
C SER A 16 -38.25 -7.11 -1.21
N ALA A 17 -38.60 -6.06 -0.48
CA ALA A 17 -38.36 -4.66 -0.89
C ALA A 17 -36.89 -4.44 -1.30
N PRO A 18 -36.61 -3.52 -2.25
CA PRO A 18 -35.24 -3.21 -2.62
C PRO A 18 -34.50 -2.68 -1.39
N GLN A 19 -33.38 -3.31 -1.04
CA GLN A 19 -32.52 -2.82 0.03
C GLN A 19 -31.87 -1.51 -0.42
N GLU A 20 -31.97 -0.48 0.42
CA GLU A 20 -31.30 0.79 0.22
C GLU A 20 -29.79 0.57 0.37
N LEU A 21 -29.05 0.73 -0.73
CA LEU A 21 -27.60 0.55 -0.75
C LEU A 21 -26.90 1.86 -0.40
N VAL A 22 -25.87 1.79 0.45
CA VAL A 22 -25.00 2.92 0.81
C VAL A 22 -23.60 2.68 0.24
N GLY A 23 -23.04 3.69 -0.44
CA GLY A 23 -21.69 3.65 -0.97
C GLY A 23 -20.64 3.90 0.10
N VAL A 24 -19.58 3.10 0.11
CA VAL A 24 -18.41 3.28 0.99
C VAL A 24 -17.17 3.44 0.11
N VAL A 25 -16.41 4.51 0.34
CA VAL A 25 -15.20 4.83 -0.43
C VAL A 25 -14.01 4.96 0.51
N GLY A 26 -12.91 4.29 0.19
CA GLY A 26 -11.61 4.46 0.84
C GLY A 26 -10.58 4.98 -0.16
N LEU A 27 -9.68 5.83 0.30
CA LEU A 27 -8.60 6.38 -0.53
C LEU A 27 -7.25 5.87 -0.02
N GLU A 28 -6.37 5.51 -0.96
CA GLU A 28 -4.96 5.23 -0.70
C GLU A 28 -4.13 6.27 -1.45
N ILE A 29 -3.34 7.05 -0.70
CA ILE A 29 -2.60 8.20 -1.23
C ILE A 29 -1.11 7.94 -1.05
N HIS A 30 -0.36 7.97 -2.15
CA HIS A 30 1.10 7.86 -2.15
C HIS A 30 1.69 9.25 -2.43
N ALA A 31 2.43 9.80 -1.47
CA ALA A 31 3.04 11.13 -1.58
C ALA A 31 4.57 11.01 -1.52
N GLN A 32 5.26 11.55 -2.53
CA GLN A 32 6.71 11.49 -2.59
C GLN A 32 7.34 12.47 -1.59
N ILE A 33 8.21 11.96 -0.72
CA ILE A 33 8.96 12.80 0.22
C ILE A 33 10.06 13.56 -0.52
N HIS A 34 10.07 14.87 -0.32
CA HIS A 34 11.13 15.73 -0.82
C HIS A 34 12.42 15.50 -0.02
N SER A 35 13.38 14.81 -0.64
CA SER A 35 14.69 14.46 -0.07
C SER A 35 15.75 14.48 -1.17
N ASN A 36 17.02 14.66 -0.79
CA ASN A 36 18.12 14.70 -1.76
C ASN A 36 18.52 13.31 -2.27
N THR A 37 18.29 12.26 -1.46
CA THR A 37 18.68 10.88 -1.74
C THR A 37 17.53 9.91 -1.51
N LYS A 38 17.57 8.75 -2.15
CA LYS A 38 16.52 7.72 -2.05
C LYS A 38 16.36 7.17 -0.63
N LEU A 39 15.28 6.42 -0.41
CA LEU A 39 14.89 5.92 0.92
C LEU A 39 15.90 4.91 1.50
N PHE A 40 16.48 4.04 0.67
CA PHE A 40 17.38 2.96 1.08
C PHE A 40 18.77 2.99 0.43
N SER A 41 19.07 4.02 -0.34
CA SER A 41 20.35 4.17 -1.01
C SER A 41 20.78 5.64 -1.08
N GLY A 42 22.09 5.86 -1.27
CA GLY A 42 22.67 7.20 -1.41
C GLY A 42 22.44 7.85 -2.78
N SER A 43 21.76 7.19 -3.71
CA SER A 43 21.47 7.75 -5.03
C SER A 43 20.59 8.99 -4.92
N GLN A 44 20.84 9.97 -5.78
CA GLN A 44 20.05 11.20 -5.80
C GLN A 44 18.60 10.96 -6.22
N VAL A 45 17.70 11.80 -5.72
CA VAL A 45 16.33 11.94 -6.23
C VAL A 45 16.30 13.19 -7.10
N GLY A 46 15.98 13.04 -8.38
CA GLY A 46 15.95 14.14 -9.34
C GLY A 46 14.89 13.90 -10.41
N PHE A 47 14.22 14.97 -10.83
CA PHE A 47 13.24 14.94 -11.91
C PHE A 47 13.94 15.09 -13.26
N GLN A 48 13.42 14.44 -14.31
CA GLN A 48 13.95 14.52 -15.69
C GLN A 48 15.44 14.14 -15.87
N ALA A 49 16.00 13.32 -14.98
CA ALA A 49 17.33 12.76 -15.20
C ALA A 49 17.31 11.75 -16.38
N PRO A 50 18.44 11.56 -17.08
CA PRO A 50 18.54 10.52 -18.10
C PRO A 50 18.18 9.13 -17.55
N PRO A 51 17.62 8.22 -18.37
CA PRO A 51 17.26 6.88 -17.93
C PRO A 51 18.43 6.15 -17.24
N ASN A 52 18.14 5.52 -16.09
CA ASN A 52 19.12 4.74 -15.31
C ASN A 52 20.38 5.50 -14.85
N SER A 53 20.36 6.84 -14.85
CA SER A 53 21.52 7.66 -14.44
C SER A 53 21.62 7.91 -12.93
N LEU A 54 20.49 7.93 -12.22
CA LEU A 54 20.42 8.14 -10.77
C LEU A 54 20.21 6.82 -10.05
N VAL A 55 21.11 5.86 -10.24
CA VAL A 55 20.99 4.47 -9.77
C VAL A 55 22.28 4.03 -9.08
N SER A 56 22.14 3.35 -7.95
CA SER A 56 23.22 2.65 -7.25
C SER A 56 23.11 1.14 -7.45
N PHE A 57 24.13 0.40 -7.03
CA PHE A 57 24.10 -1.06 -7.05
C PHE A 57 22.91 -1.65 -6.26
N PHE A 58 22.49 -1.00 -5.16
CA PHE A 58 21.32 -1.40 -4.41
C PHE A 58 20.03 -1.19 -5.21
N ASP A 59 19.89 -0.04 -5.88
CA ASP A 59 18.70 0.26 -6.69
C ASP A 59 18.56 -0.68 -7.89
N ALA A 60 19.69 -1.19 -8.40
CA ALA A 60 19.76 -2.18 -9.46
C ALA A 60 19.69 -3.64 -8.96
N SER A 61 19.48 -3.84 -7.65
CA SER A 61 19.40 -5.16 -7.01
C SER A 61 20.61 -6.07 -7.24
N LEU A 62 21.82 -5.48 -7.31
CA LEU A 62 23.02 -6.29 -7.44
C LEU A 62 23.26 -7.12 -6.17
N PRO A 63 23.70 -8.39 -6.31
CA PRO A 63 23.98 -9.27 -5.16
C PRO A 63 24.98 -8.65 -4.18
N GLY A 64 24.74 -8.84 -2.89
CA GLY A 64 25.62 -8.35 -1.81
C GLY A 64 25.39 -6.91 -1.38
N THR A 65 24.41 -6.21 -1.94
CA THR A 65 24.02 -4.85 -1.52
C THR A 65 23.06 -4.88 -0.33
N LEU A 66 23.15 -3.88 0.55
CA LEU A 66 22.32 -3.76 1.75
C LEU A 66 21.60 -2.40 1.79
N PRO A 67 20.36 -2.34 2.33
CA PRO A 67 19.63 -1.09 2.45
C PRO A 67 20.25 -0.18 3.52
N VAL A 68 20.25 1.13 3.27
CA VAL A 68 20.61 2.14 4.28
C VAL A 68 19.48 3.15 4.38
N LEU A 69 18.77 3.15 5.51
CA LEU A 69 17.59 4.00 5.71
C LEU A 69 17.96 5.49 5.76
N ASN A 70 17.24 6.28 4.97
CA ASN A 70 17.37 7.72 4.95
C ASN A 70 16.66 8.39 6.14
N ARG A 71 17.45 8.97 7.05
CA ARG A 71 16.96 9.70 8.23
C ARG A 71 15.99 10.83 7.88
N ARG A 72 16.25 11.61 6.82
CA ARG A 72 15.39 12.74 6.44
C ARG A 72 14.00 12.26 6.02
N CYS A 73 13.92 11.10 5.35
CA CYS A 73 12.64 10.51 4.98
C CYS A 73 11.83 10.13 6.22
N VAL A 74 12.47 9.56 7.25
CA VAL A 74 11.82 9.22 8.53
C VAL A 74 11.32 10.47 9.24
N GLU A 75 12.14 11.51 9.35
CA GLU A 75 11.74 12.79 9.96
C GLU A 75 10.53 13.40 9.23
N ALA A 76 10.55 13.42 7.89
CA ALA A 76 9.43 13.92 7.10
C ALA A 76 8.15 13.11 7.31
N ALA A 77 8.24 11.77 7.35
CA ALA A 77 7.08 10.91 7.62
C ALA A 77 6.48 11.16 9.02
N VAL A 78 7.32 11.32 10.04
CA VAL A 78 6.86 11.65 11.40
C VAL A 78 6.22 13.03 11.46
N MET A 79 6.83 14.04 10.83
CA MET A 79 6.26 15.39 10.76
C MET A 79 4.88 15.38 10.08
N THR A 80 4.74 14.67 8.96
CA THR A 80 3.45 14.50 8.28
C THR A 80 2.43 13.82 9.17
N GLY A 81 2.82 12.78 9.91
CA GLY A 81 1.94 12.12 10.89
C GLY A 81 1.43 13.05 11.97
N LEU A 82 2.30 13.88 12.54
CA LEU A 82 1.92 14.89 13.53
C LEU A 82 1.00 15.95 12.91
N ALA A 83 1.29 16.41 11.69
CA ALA A 83 0.48 17.39 10.97
C ALA A 83 -0.93 16.87 10.62
N LEU A 84 -1.07 15.55 10.43
CA LEU A 84 -2.35 14.87 10.20
C LEU A 84 -3.00 14.36 11.49
N ASN A 85 -2.57 14.85 12.66
CA ASN A 85 -3.12 14.46 13.97
C ASN A 85 -3.12 12.96 14.25
N CYS A 86 -2.17 12.22 13.67
CA CYS A 86 -2.07 10.79 13.86
C CYS A 86 -1.18 10.42 15.04
N THR A 87 -1.36 9.21 15.59
CA THR A 87 -0.55 8.70 16.68
C THR A 87 0.75 8.06 16.15
N ILE A 88 1.90 8.57 16.61
CA ILE A 88 3.22 8.06 16.22
C ILE A 88 3.59 6.82 17.03
N ASN A 89 4.01 5.76 16.35
CA ASN A 89 4.50 4.55 16.99
C ASN A 89 5.96 4.73 17.44
N ARG A 90 6.28 4.28 18.67
CA ARG A 90 7.65 4.35 19.20
C ARG A 90 8.60 3.34 18.56
N LYS A 91 8.06 2.28 17.98
CA LYS A 91 8.78 1.22 17.30
C LYS A 91 8.03 0.89 16.03
N SER A 92 8.76 0.86 14.93
CA SER A 92 8.26 0.49 13.62
C SER A 92 9.32 -0.32 12.91
N LEU A 93 8.86 -1.30 12.15
CA LEU A 93 9.68 -2.24 11.40
C LEU A 93 9.40 -2.06 9.92
N PHE A 94 10.31 -2.60 9.13
CA PHE A 94 10.30 -2.52 7.69
C PHE A 94 10.27 -3.96 7.17
N ASP A 95 9.11 -4.42 6.70
CA ASP A 95 8.86 -5.80 6.24
C ASP A 95 9.01 -5.93 4.73
N ARG A 96 9.20 -7.13 4.19
CA ARG A 96 9.33 -7.34 2.74
C ARG A 96 8.02 -7.77 2.05
N LYS A 97 7.60 -7.04 1.01
CA LYS A 97 6.44 -7.30 0.16
C LYS A 97 6.90 -7.84 -1.20
N HIS A 98 6.81 -9.15 -1.41
CA HIS A 98 7.33 -9.80 -2.61
C HIS A 98 6.25 -9.94 -3.69
N TYR A 99 6.54 -9.44 -4.88
CA TYR A 99 5.78 -9.67 -6.12
C TYR A 99 6.68 -9.40 -7.32
N PHE A 100 6.43 -10.08 -8.43
CA PHE A 100 7.25 -9.94 -9.63
C PHE A 100 6.73 -8.81 -10.51
N TYR A 101 7.59 -7.86 -10.82
CA TYR A 101 7.32 -6.82 -11.81
C TYR A 101 8.63 -6.25 -12.35
N ALA A 102 8.64 -5.79 -13.61
CA ALA A 102 9.87 -5.38 -14.30
C ALA A 102 10.53 -4.11 -13.72
N ASP A 103 9.73 -3.19 -13.17
CA ASP A 103 10.20 -1.95 -12.50
C ASP A 103 10.58 -2.15 -11.03
N LEU A 104 10.36 -3.35 -10.50
CA LEU A 104 10.73 -3.76 -9.15
C LEU A 104 11.85 -4.78 -9.25
N PRO A 105 13.11 -4.33 -9.44
CA PRO A 105 14.25 -5.22 -9.63
C PRO A 105 14.48 -6.13 -8.42
N VAL A 106 13.88 -5.82 -7.27
CA VAL A 106 13.90 -6.65 -6.05
C VAL A 106 12.70 -7.62 -6.05
N SER A 107 12.78 -8.68 -6.85
CA SER A 107 11.72 -9.70 -6.91
C SER A 107 12.21 -11.13 -6.63
N GLN A 108 13.42 -11.31 -6.11
CA GLN A 108 14.02 -12.64 -5.86
C GLN A 108 13.73 -13.16 -4.43
N PRO A 109 13.69 -14.49 -4.22
CA PRO A 109 13.57 -15.11 -2.91
C PRO A 109 14.92 -15.00 -2.17
N GLY A 110 15.22 -13.80 -1.68
CA GLY A 110 16.42 -13.47 -0.92
C GLY A 110 16.12 -12.39 0.12
N PRO A 111 17.05 -12.06 1.02
CA PRO A 111 16.82 -11.12 2.10
C PRO A 111 16.79 -9.64 1.66
N HIS A 112 16.06 -9.28 0.60
CA HIS A 112 16.11 -7.93 0.02
C HIS A 112 14.73 -7.40 -0.40
N LEU A 113 14.56 -6.08 -0.30
CA LEU A 113 13.36 -5.48 0.28
C LEU A 113 12.54 -4.61 -0.68
N SER A 114 11.28 -4.98 -0.88
CA SER A 114 10.21 -4.02 -1.12
C SER A 114 9.52 -3.82 0.22
N PHE A 115 9.53 -2.63 0.79
CA PHE A 115 9.19 -2.49 2.18
C PHE A 115 7.69 -2.24 2.40
N LYS A 116 7.01 -3.12 3.12
CA LYS A 116 5.80 -2.74 3.87
C LYS A 116 6.30 -2.26 5.22
N SER A 117 6.34 -0.96 5.48
CA SER A 117 6.61 -0.53 6.86
C SER A 117 5.46 -1.01 7.74
N GLN A 118 5.72 -1.60 8.90
CA GLN A 118 4.78 -1.41 10.01
C GLN A 118 4.64 0.10 10.22
N ALA A 119 3.40 0.54 10.39
CA ALA A 119 3.05 1.95 10.41
C ALA A 119 4.02 2.72 11.34
N ILE A 120 4.73 3.70 10.79
CA ILE A 120 5.47 4.69 11.60
C ILE A 120 4.48 5.54 12.39
N VAL A 121 3.30 5.67 11.80
CA VAL A 121 2.16 6.40 12.29
C VAL A 121 0.93 5.59 11.92
N ASN A 122 -0.08 5.50 12.78
CA ASN A 122 -1.34 4.87 12.39
C ASN A 122 -1.82 5.48 11.06
N HIS A 123 -2.01 4.64 10.04
CA HIS A 123 -2.43 5.00 8.67
C HIS A 123 -1.39 5.63 7.72
N ILE A 124 -0.13 5.85 8.11
CA ILE A 124 0.93 6.29 7.19
C ILE A 124 2.01 5.22 7.05
N TYR A 125 2.23 4.82 5.80
CA TYR A 125 3.22 3.83 5.39
C TYR A 125 4.19 4.47 4.40
N PHE A 126 5.44 3.99 4.40
CA PHE A 126 6.39 4.28 3.33
C PHE A 126 6.09 3.46 2.08
#